data_AF-A0AA45ZR85-F1
#
_entry.id   AF-A0AA45ZR85-F1
#
_cell.length_a   1.000
_cell.length_b   1.000
_cell.length_c   1.000
_cell.angle_alpha   90.00
_cell.angle_beta   90.00
_cell.angle_gamma   90.00
#
_symmetry.space_group_name_H-M   'P 1'
#
loop_
_entity.id
_entity.type
_entity.pdbx_description
1 polymer ?
#
loop_
_entity_poly.entity_id
_entity_poly.type
_entity_poly.pdbx_seq_one_letter_code
_entity_poly.pdbx_strand_id
1 'polypeptide(L)'
;SLAADGTPMLMICGLYQLFGEYFETVDGTRLDGIGVIGAYTVGQNVRMIGNLVEHSDQFGDVIGYENHSGQTFLREGVQPLGTVDQDGRGNNGEDHTEGARVHNVIGTYMHGSLLPKNPAISDFLIETAVTRRYGTFDTSDQTPNKPRSLPGSIK
;
A
#
# COMPACT_ATOMS: atom_id res chain seq x y z
N SER A 1 -3.38 -16.56 -11.12
CA SER A 1 -3.80 -15.16 -11.39
C SER A 1 -2.55 -14.30 -11.32
N LEU A 2 -2.49 -13.11 -11.93
CA LEU A 2 -1.26 -12.30 -11.92
C LEU A 2 -0.68 -12.08 -10.50
N ALA A 3 -1.55 -11.94 -9.50
CA ALA A 3 -1.17 -11.85 -8.09
C ALA A 3 -0.52 -13.14 -7.57
N ALA A 4 -1.20 -14.29 -7.73
CA ALA A 4 -0.69 -15.60 -7.32
C ALA A 4 0.59 -16.00 -8.09
N ASP A 5 0.73 -15.53 -9.33
CA ASP A 5 1.90 -15.80 -10.13
C ASP A 5 3.10 -14.96 -9.66
N GLY A 6 2.90 -13.92 -8.82
CA GLY A 6 3.96 -13.10 -8.22
C GLY A 6 4.15 -11.72 -8.84
N THR A 7 3.19 -11.19 -9.60
CA THR A 7 3.25 -9.82 -10.12
C THR A 7 3.14 -8.80 -8.98
N PRO A 8 4.07 -7.83 -8.83
CA PRO A 8 3.93 -6.79 -7.83
C PRO A 8 2.79 -5.84 -8.20
N MET A 9 1.98 -5.47 -7.20
CA MET A 9 0.79 -4.65 -7.39
C MET A 9 0.65 -3.68 -6.23
N LEU A 10 0.36 -2.41 -6.55
CA LEU A 10 0.00 -1.40 -5.56
C LEU A 10 -1.42 -0.90 -5.82
N MET A 11 -2.32 -1.22 -4.90
CA MET A 11 -3.73 -0.87 -4.96
C MET A 11 -4.02 0.20 -3.92
N ILE A 12 -4.47 1.36 -4.39
CA ILE A 12 -4.69 2.53 -3.53
C ILE A 12 -6.18 2.82 -3.45
N CYS A 13 -6.69 2.96 -2.22
CA CYS A 13 -8.06 3.40 -1.90
C CYS A 13 -9.12 2.62 -2.68
N GLY A 14 -9.86 3.23 -3.61
CA GLY A 14 -10.92 2.55 -4.35
C GLY A 14 -10.48 1.25 -5.04
N LEU A 15 -9.24 1.18 -5.54
CA LEU A 15 -8.71 -0.08 -6.10
C LEU A 15 -8.40 -1.11 -5.01
N TYR A 16 -7.92 -0.69 -3.84
CA TYR A 16 -7.73 -1.60 -2.71
C TYR A 16 -9.08 -2.22 -2.30
N GLN A 17 -10.12 -1.40 -2.20
CA GLN A 17 -11.48 -1.84 -1.86
C GLN A 17 -12.02 -2.84 -2.88
N LEU A 18 -11.89 -2.53 -4.18
CA LEU A 18 -12.35 -3.41 -5.26
C LEU A 18 -11.44 -4.61 -5.52
N PHE A 19 -10.23 -4.65 -4.97
CA PHE A 19 -9.40 -5.86 -4.93
C PHE A 19 -9.83 -6.84 -3.83
N GLY A 20 -10.64 -6.36 -2.88
CA GLY A 20 -11.35 -7.17 -1.90
C GLY A 20 -12.46 -8.04 -2.53
N GLU A 21 -13.21 -8.71 -1.67
CA GLU A 21 -14.39 -9.52 -2.03
C GLU A 21 -15.53 -8.64 -2.54
N TYR A 22 -15.76 -7.49 -1.91
CA TYR A 22 -16.80 -6.53 -2.29
C TYR A 22 -16.61 -5.17 -1.63
N PHE A 23 -17.24 -4.16 -2.24
CA PHE A 23 -17.52 -2.87 -1.64
C PHE A 23 -19.03 -2.71 -1.49
N GLU A 24 -19.50 -2.44 -0.27
CA GLU A 24 -20.89 -2.06 -0.01
C GLU A 24 -20.97 -0.55 0.12
N THR A 25 -21.82 0.10 -0.66
CA THR A 25 -22.07 1.55 -0.57
C THR A 25 -22.85 1.88 0.70
N VAL A 26 -22.90 3.18 1.03
CA VAL A 26 -23.68 3.70 2.17
C VAL A 26 -25.18 3.34 2.09
N ASP A 27 -25.72 3.16 0.87
CA ASP A 27 -27.12 2.79 0.65
C ASP A 27 -27.36 1.26 0.58
N GLY A 28 -26.33 0.46 0.86
CA GLY A 28 -26.41 -1.00 0.89
C GLY A 28 -26.24 -1.68 -0.48
N THR A 29 -25.95 -0.93 -1.54
CA THR A 29 -25.63 -1.49 -2.85
C THR A 29 -24.26 -2.17 -2.80
N ARG A 30 -24.22 -3.46 -3.15
CA ARG A 30 -22.98 -4.23 -3.21
C ARG A 30 -22.39 -4.21 -4.61
N LEU A 31 -21.11 -3.83 -4.69
CA LEU A 31 -20.25 -3.94 -5.86
C LEU A 31 -19.29 -5.10 -5.63
N ASP A 32 -19.39 -6.14 -6.46
CA ASP A 32 -18.48 -7.27 -6.36
C ASP A 32 -17.05 -6.84 -6.72
N GLY A 33 -16.10 -7.28 -5.88
CA GLY A 33 -14.69 -7.04 -6.09
C GLY A 33 -14.03 -8.16 -6.87
N ILE A 34 -12.73 -7.98 -7.14
CA ILE A 34 -11.88 -8.93 -7.86
C ILE A 34 -11.58 -10.16 -6.98
N GLY A 35 -11.65 -10.03 -5.66
CA GLY A 35 -11.48 -11.14 -4.71
C GLY A 35 -10.04 -11.65 -4.57
N VAL A 36 -9.05 -10.80 -4.83
CA VAL A 36 -7.62 -11.15 -4.64
C VAL A 36 -7.20 -11.01 -3.18
N ILE A 37 -7.71 -9.97 -2.50
CA ILE A 37 -7.48 -9.74 -1.09
C ILE A 37 -8.70 -10.26 -0.33
N GLY A 38 -8.49 -11.13 0.66
CA GLY A 38 -9.55 -11.58 1.57
C GLY A 38 -9.96 -10.46 2.52
N ALA A 39 -10.70 -9.49 2.01
CA ALA A 39 -11.18 -8.34 2.76
C ALA A 39 -12.48 -7.85 2.12
N TYR A 40 -13.29 -7.13 2.87
CA TYR A 40 -14.43 -6.42 2.32
C TYR A 40 -14.46 -4.99 2.84
N THR A 41 -15.12 -4.10 2.10
CA THR A 41 -15.23 -2.69 2.48
C THR A 41 -16.69 -2.28 2.59
N VAL A 42 -17.00 -1.52 3.64
CA VAL A 42 -18.32 -0.88 3.83
C VAL A 42 -18.16 0.63 3.80
N GLY A 43 -18.88 1.30 2.91
CA GLY A 43 -18.91 2.75 2.80
C GLY A 43 -19.65 3.38 3.98
N GLN A 44 -19.03 4.39 4.59
CA GLN A 44 -19.63 5.19 5.67
C GLN A 44 -19.91 6.63 5.22
N ASN A 45 -20.70 7.35 6.03
CA ASN A 45 -20.95 8.78 5.83
C ASN A 45 -19.79 9.66 6.32
N VAL A 46 -19.00 9.16 7.27
CA VAL A 46 -17.88 9.90 7.86
C VAL A 46 -16.59 9.45 7.20
N ARG A 47 -15.77 10.43 6.79
CA ARG A 47 -14.43 10.16 6.24
C ARG A 47 -13.40 10.12 7.36
N MET A 48 -12.50 9.14 7.28
CA MET A 48 -11.23 9.10 7.98
C MET A 48 -10.25 9.96 7.19
N ILE A 49 -9.77 11.04 7.81
CA ILE A 49 -8.94 12.06 7.18
C ILE A 49 -7.81 12.42 8.14
N GLY A 50 -6.56 12.27 7.70
CA GLY A 50 -5.42 12.58 8.54
C GLY A 50 -4.07 12.25 7.93
N ASN A 51 -3.01 12.77 8.54
CA ASN A 51 -1.68 12.20 8.33
C ASN A 51 -1.65 10.83 8.99
N LEU A 52 -1.00 9.87 8.35
CA LEU A 52 -0.88 8.52 8.85
C LEU A 52 0.58 8.10 8.91
N VAL A 53 0.96 7.49 10.03
CA VAL A 53 2.19 6.72 10.17
C VAL A 53 1.78 5.29 10.45
N GLU A 54 2.30 4.38 9.64
CA GLU A 54 2.09 2.95 9.75
C GLU A 54 3.44 2.27 10.00
N HIS A 55 3.47 1.33 10.93
CA HIS A 55 4.64 0.52 11.26
C HIS A 55 4.53 -0.83 10.56
N SER A 56 5.33 -1.02 9.51
CA SER A 56 5.39 -2.25 8.73
C SER A 56 6.65 -3.05 9.06
N ASP A 57 6.50 -4.34 9.38
CA ASP A 57 7.65 -5.23 9.59
C ASP A 57 8.56 -5.34 8.36
N GLN A 58 8.00 -5.20 7.14
CA GLN A 58 8.75 -5.31 5.90
C GLN A 58 9.36 -3.97 5.47
N PHE A 59 8.65 -2.86 5.68
CA PHE A 59 9.00 -1.56 5.08
C PHE A 59 9.44 -0.51 6.10
N GLY A 60 9.41 -0.82 7.39
CA GLY A 60 9.61 0.16 8.46
C GLY A 60 8.43 1.12 8.56
N ASP A 61 8.72 2.35 8.96
CA ASP A 61 7.71 3.40 9.03
C ASP A 61 7.29 3.85 7.63
N VAL A 62 5.99 3.73 7.35
CA VAL A 62 5.35 4.19 6.12
C VAL A 62 4.52 5.43 6.45
N ILE A 63 4.79 6.52 5.75
CA ILE A 63 4.17 7.83 6.00
C ILE A 63 3.26 8.20 4.84
N GLY A 64 2.03 8.57 5.15
CA GLY A 64 1.01 8.88 4.17
C GLY A 64 -0.04 9.88 4.65
N TYR A 65 -1.10 9.97 3.86
CA TYR A 65 -2.30 10.72 4.20
C TYR A 65 -3.52 9.85 3.87
N GLU A 66 -4.39 9.63 4.83
CA GLU A 66 -5.64 8.90 4.64
C GLU A 66 -6.78 9.88 4.33
N ASN A 67 -7.65 9.50 3.41
CA ASN A 67 -8.85 10.27 3.07
C ASN A 67 -9.92 9.39 2.42
N HIS A 68 -10.56 8.54 3.23
CA HIS A 68 -11.55 7.58 2.75
C HIS A 68 -12.72 7.48 3.71
N SER A 69 -13.90 7.16 3.19
CA SER A 69 -15.06 6.79 4.02
C SER A 69 -15.34 5.29 4.02
N GLY A 70 -14.65 4.50 3.20
CA GLY A 70 -14.76 3.06 3.25
C GLY A 70 -14.02 2.50 4.45
N GLN A 71 -14.68 1.70 5.26
CA GLN A 71 -14.06 0.90 6.30
C GLN A 71 -13.79 -0.49 5.74
N THR A 72 -12.51 -0.88 5.68
CA THR A 72 -12.10 -2.20 5.24
C THR A 72 -11.93 -3.13 6.44
N PHE A 73 -12.39 -4.37 6.29
CA PHE A 73 -12.25 -5.42 7.28
C PHE A 73 -11.53 -6.59 6.65
N LEU A 74 -10.38 -6.94 7.22
CA LEU A 74 -9.58 -8.08 6.77
C LEU A 74 -10.22 -9.39 7.27
N ARG A 75 -10.24 -10.41 6.42
CA ARG A 75 -10.62 -11.76 6.84
C ARG A 75 -9.53 -12.38 7.68
N GLU A 76 -9.91 -13.39 8.46
CA GLU A 76 -8.98 -14.20 9.22
C GLU A 76 -7.83 -14.71 8.34
N GLY A 77 -6.59 -14.53 8.81
CA GLY A 77 -5.38 -14.93 8.11
C GLY A 77 -4.82 -13.93 7.10
N VAL A 78 -5.60 -12.91 6.68
CA VAL A 78 -5.08 -11.84 5.83
C VAL A 78 -4.27 -10.86 6.67
N GLN A 79 -3.02 -10.63 6.27
CA GLN A 79 -2.11 -9.75 6.99
C GLN A 79 -2.37 -8.30 6.57
N PRO A 80 -2.37 -7.35 7.53
CA PRO A 80 -2.30 -5.93 7.18
C PRO A 80 -0.94 -5.58 6.54
N LEU A 81 -0.82 -4.38 5.98
CA LEU A 81 0.49 -3.84 5.58
C LEU A 81 1.35 -3.53 6.82
N GLY A 82 0.67 -3.12 7.89
CA GLY A 82 1.26 -2.75 9.17
C GLY A 82 0.20 -2.27 10.17
N THR A 83 0.67 -1.75 11.29
CA THR A 83 -0.18 -1.19 12.37
C THR A 83 -0.04 0.31 12.46
N VAL A 84 -1.08 1.00 12.89
CA VAL A 84 -1.06 2.47 13.05
C VAL A 84 -1.12 2.87 14.52
N ASP A 85 -0.61 4.06 14.82
CA ASP A 85 -0.75 4.67 16.15
C ASP A 85 -2.22 4.90 16.52
N GLN A 86 -2.51 5.10 17.81
CA GLN A 86 -3.89 5.24 18.32
C GLN A 86 -4.70 6.37 17.65
N ASP A 87 -4.03 7.42 17.17
CA ASP A 87 -4.67 8.55 16.49
C ASP A 87 -4.91 8.30 15.00
N GLY A 88 -4.23 7.29 14.41
CA GLY A 88 -4.41 6.86 13.03
C GLY A 88 -5.65 5.98 12.87
N ARG A 89 -6.36 6.13 11.75
CA ARG A 89 -7.59 5.34 11.52
C ARG A 89 -7.33 4.06 10.74
N GLY A 90 -6.48 4.11 9.72
CA GLY A 90 -6.10 2.94 8.95
C GLY A 90 -7.32 2.32 8.26
N ASN A 91 -7.43 0.99 8.28
CA ASN A 91 -8.44 0.27 7.53
C ASN A 91 -9.88 0.67 7.90
N ASN A 92 -10.19 0.84 9.19
CA ASN A 92 -11.56 1.04 9.67
C ASN A 92 -11.71 1.97 10.88
N GLY A 93 -10.61 2.35 11.54
CA GLY A 93 -10.62 3.18 12.74
C GLY A 93 -10.85 2.43 14.04
N GLU A 94 -10.88 1.09 14.03
CA GLU A 94 -11.20 0.25 15.18
C GLU A 94 -10.10 -0.78 15.49
N ASP A 95 -9.53 -1.43 14.48
CA ASP A 95 -8.55 -2.51 14.68
C ASP A 95 -7.09 -2.05 14.73
N HIS A 96 -6.83 -0.75 14.50
CA HIS A 96 -5.51 -0.12 14.45
C HIS A 96 -4.54 -0.81 13.47
N THR A 97 -5.08 -1.39 12.39
CA THR A 97 -4.31 -1.89 11.26
C THR A 97 -4.48 -0.99 10.05
N GLU A 98 -3.50 -0.99 9.15
CA GLU A 98 -3.63 -0.31 7.86
C GLU A 98 -3.24 -1.21 6.71
N GLY A 99 -3.97 -1.04 5.61
CA GLY A 99 -3.73 -1.76 4.36
C GLY A 99 -3.87 -3.28 4.48
N ALA A 100 -3.37 -3.96 3.46
CA ALA A 100 -3.37 -5.42 3.37
C ALA A 100 -2.21 -5.95 2.53
N ARG A 101 -1.80 -7.19 2.82
CA ARG A 101 -0.77 -7.92 2.08
C ARG A 101 -1.22 -9.31 1.67
N VAL A 102 -1.14 -9.56 0.37
CA VAL A 102 -1.35 -10.89 -0.24
C VAL A 102 -0.34 -11.07 -1.36
N HIS A 103 0.54 -12.07 -1.28
CA HIS A 103 1.66 -12.22 -2.21
C HIS A 103 2.48 -10.91 -2.35
N ASN A 104 2.66 -10.42 -3.57
CA ASN A 104 3.30 -9.14 -3.88
C ASN A 104 2.29 -7.98 -4.08
N VAL A 105 1.04 -8.17 -3.64
CA VAL A 105 -0.01 -7.15 -3.65
C VAL A 105 0.05 -6.37 -2.34
N ILE A 106 0.10 -5.05 -2.48
CA ILE A 106 -0.06 -4.07 -1.41
C ILE A 106 -1.40 -3.36 -1.63
N GLY A 107 -2.31 -3.49 -0.67
CA GLY A 107 -3.49 -2.64 -0.55
C GLY A 107 -3.25 -1.58 0.51
N THR A 108 -3.61 -0.33 0.27
CA THR A 108 -3.46 0.76 1.26
C THR A 108 -4.43 1.91 0.98
N TYR A 109 -4.83 2.63 2.03
CA TYR A 109 -5.54 3.90 1.95
C TYR A 109 -4.62 5.11 1.88
N MET A 110 -3.31 4.92 2.02
CA MET A 110 -2.34 6.00 1.91
C MET A 110 -2.36 6.63 0.52
N HIS A 111 -2.62 7.93 0.49
CA HIS A 111 -2.62 8.77 -0.70
C HIS A 111 -1.41 9.70 -0.77
N GLY A 112 -1.32 10.39 -1.92
CA GLY A 112 -0.35 11.45 -2.16
C GLY A 112 1.00 10.89 -2.57
N SER A 113 2.06 11.38 -1.93
CA SER A 113 3.44 11.06 -2.26
C SER A 113 3.92 9.71 -1.66
N LEU A 114 3.06 8.67 -1.65
CA LEU A 114 3.33 7.37 -1.03
C LEU A 114 4.70 6.81 -1.47
N LEU A 115 4.90 6.59 -2.77
CA LEU A 115 6.14 6.01 -3.28
C LEU A 115 7.40 6.85 -2.98
N PRO A 116 7.47 8.15 -3.32
CA PRO A 116 8.68 8.94 -3.07
C PRO A 116 8.94 9.23 -1.58
N LYS A 117 7.92 9.19 -0.71
CA LYS A 117 8.12 9.32 0.74
C LYS A 117 8.50 8.01 1.41
N ASN A 118 8.24 6.88 0.76
CA ASN A 118 8.47 5.55 1.29
C ASN A 118 9.33 4.73 0.30
N PRO A 119 10.64 5.02 0.20
CA PRO A 119 11.52 4.36 -0.77
C PRO A 119 11.53 2.84 -0.65
N ALA A 120 11.42 2.27 0.55
CA ALA A 120 11.38 0.82 0.74
C ALA A 120 10.23 0.14 -0.02
N ILE A 121 9.06 0.79 -0.10
CA ILE A 121 7.93 0.28 -0.91
C ILE A 121 8.24 0.40 -2.41
N SER A 122 8.83 1.52 -2.83
CA SER A 122 9.23 1.73 -4.22
C SER A 122 10.25 0.69 -4.68
N ASP A 123 11.29 0.48 -3.86
CA ASP A 123 12.35 -0.49 -4.10
C ASP A 123 11.78 -1.90 -4.17
N PHE A 124 10.89 -2.28 -3.24
CA PHE A 124 10.21 -3.56 -3.29
C PHE A 124 9.44 -3.79 -4.60
N LEU A 125 8.66 -2.81 -5.06
CA LEU A 125 7.89 -2.93 -6.30
C LEU A 125 8.80 -3.08 -7.52
N ILE A 126 9.89 -2.30 -7.58
CA ILE A 126 10.85 -2.32 -8.68
C ILE A 126 11.64 -3.63 -8.67
N GLU A 127 12.25 -3.98 -7.55
CA GLU A 127 13.03 -5.19 -7.36
C GLU A 127 12.21 -6.43 -7.70
N THR A 128 10.98 -6.51 -7.20
CA THR A 128 10.07 -7.63 -7.49
C THR A 128 9.74 -7.71 -8.97
N ALA A 129 9.49 -6.57 -9.63
CA ALA A 129 9.18 -6.52 -11.06
C ALA A 129 10.39 -6.95 -11.92
N VAL A 130 11.59 -6.47 -11.61
CA VAL A 130 12.82 -6.82 -12.32
C VAL A 130 13.15 -8.29 -12.10
N THR A 131 13.14 -8.76 -10.85
CA THR A 131 13.41 -10.17 -10.51
C THR A 131 12.43 -11.11 -11.19
N ARG A 132 11.14 -10.76 -11.22
CA ARG A 132 10.13 -11.53 -11.96
C ARG A 132 10.44 -11.64 -13.45
N ARG A 133 10.91 -10.55 -14.07
CA ARG A 133 11.12 -10.48 -15.52
C ARG A 133 12.47 -11.08 -15.96
N TYR A 134 13.50 -10.91 -15.15
CA TYR A 134 14.90 -11.20 -15.54
C TYR A 134 15.60 -12.20 -14.61
N GLY A 135 14.92 -12.67 -13.56
CA GLY A 135 15.43 -13.66 -12.61
C GLY A 135 16.30 -13.11 -11.48
N THR A 136 16.81 -11.89 -11.59
CA THR A 136 17.65 -11.25 -10.57
C THR A 136 17.49 -9.73 -10.61
N PHE A 137 17.75 -9.08 -9.48
CA PHE A 137 17.92 -7.64 -9.34
C PHE A 137 19.30 -7.35 -8.76
N ASP A 138 20.27 -7.12 -9.64
CA ASP A 138 21.65 -6.86 -9.26
C ASP A 138 21.90 -5.35 -9.18
N THR A 139 22.19 -4.87 -7.97
CA THR A 139 22.54 -3.46 -7.70
C THR A 139 24.02 -3.26 -7.44
N SER A 140 24.87 -4.29 -7.62
CA SER A 140 26.31 -4.22 -7.32
C SER A 140 27.06 -3.16 -8.12
N ASP A 141 26.59 -2.83 -9.32
CA ASP A 141 27.15 -1.76 -10.16
C ASP A 141 26.68 -0.34 -9.75
N GLN A 142 25.74 -0.22 -8.82
CA GLN A 142 25.32 1.06 -8.25
C GLN A 142 26.30 1.45 -7.14
N THR A 143 27.20 2.40 -7.41
CA THR A 143 28.07 2.93 -6.34
C THR A 143 27.25 3.66 -5.28
N PRO A 144 27.36 3.33 -3.99
CA PRO A 144 26.72 4.10 -2.93
C PRO A 144 27.38 5.49 -2.89
N ASN A 145 26.59 6.55 -3.08
CA ASN A 145 26.95 7.92 -2.72
C ASN A 145 28.25 8.50 -3.36
N LYS A 146 28.32 8.59 -4.70
CA LYS A 146 29.20 9.61 -5.30
C LYS A 146 28.41 10.93 -5.38
N PRO A 147 28.78 12.00 -4.64
CA PRO A 147 28.13 13.28 -4.80
C PRO A 147 28.27 13.69 -6.27
N ARG A 148 27.14 13.91 -6.96
CA ARG A 148 27.14 14.47 -8.31
C ARG A 148 27.73 15.87 -8.19
N SER A 149 28.98 16.05 -8.60
CA SER A 149 29.56 17.38 -8.80
C SER A 149 28.67 18.11 -9.81
N LEU A 150 28.02 19.20 -9.38
CA LEU A 150 27.31 20.09 -10.29
C LEU A 150 28.31 20.62 -11.33
N PRO A 151 28.01 20.53 -12.63
CA PRO A 151 28.88 21.08 -13.65
C PRO A 151 28.87 22.61 -13.54
N GLY A 152 30.02 23.17 -13.15
CA GLY A 152 30.40 24.56 -13.41
C GLY A 152 29.84 25.61 -12.47
N SER A 153 30.62 25.97 -11.43
CA SER A 153 30.57 27.34 -10.91
C SER A 153 31.14 28.26 -11.99
N ILE A 154 30.29 29.12 -12.54
CA ILE A 154 30.70 30.23 -13.41
C ILE A 154 31.54 31.16 -12.54
N LYS A 155 32.82 31.30 -12.89
CA LYS A 155 33.69 32.35 -12.37
C LYS A 155 33.33 33.69 -12.99
#